data_AF-A0A822F687-F1
#
_entry.id   AF-A0A822F687-F1
#
_cell.length_a   1.000
_cell.length_b   1.000
_cell.length_c   1.000
_cell.angle_alpha   90.00
_cell.angle_beta   90.00
_cell.angle_gamma   90.00
#
_symmetry.space_group_name_H-M   'P 1'
#
loop_
_entity.id
_entity.type
_entity.pdbx_description
1 polymer ?
#
loop_
_entity_poly.entity_id
_entity_poly.type
_entity_poly.pdbx_seq_one_letter_code
_entity_poly.pdbx_strand_id
1 'polypeptide(L)'
;KNRITAGRKTLIIADDLDLKSTNFGTIKIGIHYLIHRSALSVTVHACKELMNVNQRNLPDPYVRLYLIPDFKRDKKKTKSIHGTLNPTYDALFEWQA
;
A
#
# COMPACT_ATOMS: atom_id res chain seq x y z
N LYS A 1 17.87 -4.99 -16.74
CA LYS A 1 16.82 -4.59 -17.70
C LYS A 1 15.57 -5.39 -17.37
N ASN A 2 14.82 -5.00 -16.33
CA ASN A 2 13.82 -5.88 -15.75
C ASN A 2 12.43 -5.50 -16.28
N ARG A 3 11.97 -6.37 -17.18
CA ARG A 3 10.73 -6.34 -17.93
C ARG A 3 9.59 -6.82 -17.03
N ILE A 4 8.51 -6.05 -16.96
CA ILE A 4 7.29 -6.37 -16.20
C ILE A 4 6.28 -6.92 -17.19
N THR A 5 5.59 -8.04 -16.90
CA THR A 5 4.43 -8.46 -17.69
C THR A 5 3.36 -9.15 -16.86
N ALA A 6 2.19 -8.50 -16.89
CA ALA A 6 0.80 -8.99 -16.91
C ALA A 6 0.35 -10.04 -15.88
N GLY A 7 -0.31 -9.54 -14.85
CA GLY A 7 -1.44 -10.19 -14.19
C GLY A 7 -2.28 -9.10 -13.55
N ARG A 8 -3.42 -8.74 -14.18
CA ARG A 8 -4.32 -7.65 -13.74
C ARG A 8 -4.62 -7.71 -12.24
N LYS A 9 -3.90 -6.89 -11.46
CA LYS A 9 -4.26 -6.38 -10.13
C LYS A 9 -3.65 -5.00 -10.09
N THR A 10 -4.50 -3.97 -10.13
CA THR A 10 -4.13 -2.55 -10.26
C THR A 10 -2.87 -2.19 -9.48
N LEU A 11 -1.75 -2.20 -10.21
CA LEU A 11 -0.63 -1.30 -10.00
C LEU A 11 -1.20 0.05 -10.46
N ILE A 12 -1.09 1.12 -9.67
CA ILE A 12 -1.26 2.46 -10.24
C ILE A 12 -0.01 2.70 -11.10
N ILE A 13 0.02 2.10 -12.28
CA ILE A 13 0.68 2.73 -13.41
C ILE A 13 -0.42 3.65 -13.89
N ALA A 14 -0.25 4.97 -13.69
CA ALA A 14 -1.05 5.90 -14.45
C ALA A 14 -0.64 5.65 -15.91
N ASP A 15 -1.45 4.88 -16.62
CA ASP A 15 -1.31 4.69 -18.06
C ASP A 15 -1.44 6.10 -18.67
N ASP A 16 -0.31 6.62 -19.14
CA ASP A 16 -0.15 7.85 -19.93
C ASP A 16 -0.72 9.18 -19.40
N LEU A 17 -0.91 9.32 -18.09
CA LEU A 17 -1.17 10.64 -17.48
C LEU A 17 -0.05 11.02 -16.52
N ASP A 18 0.94 11.72 -17.07
CA ASP A 18 1.90 12.61 -16.40
C ASP A 18 2.12 12.33 -14.89
N LEU A 19 2.73 11.17 -14.59
CA LEU A 19 3.05 10.68 -13.23
C LEU A 19 3.91 11.64 -12.40
N LYS A 20 4.47 12.69 -13.03
CA LYS A 20 5.22 13.75 -12.36
C LYS A 20 4.36 14.91 -11.86
N SER A 21 3.15 15.08 -12.41
CA SER A 21 2.26 16.21 -12.13
C SER A 21 1.12 15.84 -11.16
N THR A 22 0.72 14.56 -11.13
CA THR A 22 -0.41 14.11 -10.31
C THR A 22 0.03 13.65 -8.92
N ASN A 23 -0.39 14.38 -7.87
CA ASN A 23 -0.17 14.00 -6.47
C ASN A 23 -1.19 12.93 -6.03
N PHE A 24 -0.75 11.68 -5.87
CA PHE A 24 -1.57 10.57 -5.38
C PHE A 24 -1.64 10.47 -3.84
N GLY A 25 -0.95 11.39 -3.15
CA GLY A 25 -0.74 11.35 -1.72
C GLY A 25 0.48 10.55 -1.31
N THR A 26 0.73 10.51 0.00
CA THR A 26 1.90 9.87 0.60
C THR A 26 1.48 8.83 1.63
N ILE A 27 2.32 7.80 1.82
CA ILE A 27 2.13 6.76 2.83
C ILE A 27 3.36 6.70 3.74
N LYS A 28 3.15 6.65 5.05
CA LYS A 28 4.20 6.44 6.05
C LYS A 28 4.20 4.97 6.47
N ILE A 29 5.32 4.30 6.25
CA ILE A 29 5.54 2.89 6.64
C ILE A 29 6.85 2.74 7.42
N GLY A 30 6.86 1.82 8.38
CA GLY A 30 8.06 1.33 9.06
C GLY A 30 8.35 -0.11 8.66
N ILE A 31 9.61 -0.46 8.47
CA ILE A 31 10.03 -1.81 8.06
C ILE A 31 11.21 -2.24 8.95
N HIS A 32 11.08 -3.41 9.56
CA HIS A 32 12.09 -3.96 10.46
C HIS A 32 12.26 -5.46 10.20
N TYR A 33 13.49 -5.94 10.18
CA TYR A 33 13.75 -7.38 10.19
C TYR A 33 14.10 -7.84 11.61
N LEU A 34 13.28 -8.73 12.16
CA LEU A 34 13.43 -9.29 13.50
C LEU A 34 14.28 -10.55 13.42
N ILE A 35 15.60 -10.39 13.56
CA ILE A 35 16.58 -11.48 13.41
C ILE A 35 16.24 -12.68 14.31
N HIS A 36 15.94 -12.46 15.58
CA HIS A 36 15.64 -13.54 16.55
C HIS A 36 14.39 -14.36 16.20
N ARG A 37 13.47 -13.78 15.43
CA ARG A 37 12.23 -14.46 15.01
C ARG A 37 12.30 -14.90 13.55
N SER A 38 13.39 -14.60 12.84
CA SER A 38 13.48 -14.78 11.40
C SER A 38 12.24 -14.20 10.68
N ALA A 39 11.85 -12.98 11.04
CA ALA A 39 10.57 -12.40 10.61
C ALA A 39 10.71 -10.97 10.07
N LEU A 40 10.01 -10.68 8.98
CA LEU A 40 9.85 -9.34 8.44
C LEU A 40 8.64 -8.66 9.09
N SER A 41 8.87 -7.54 9.78
CA SER A 41 7.89 -6.72 10.44
C SER A 41 7.65 -5.43 9.66
N VAL A 42 6.40 -5.13 9.32
CA VAL A 42 6.00 -3.93 8.59
C VAL A 42 4.86 -3.23 9.32
N THR A 43 5.07 -1.97 9.66
CA THR A 43 4.05 -1.11 10.27
C THR A 43 3.53 -0.13 9.23
N VAL A 44 2.22 -0.14 8.99
CA VAL A 44 1.54 0.87 8.17
C VAL A 44 0.99 1.94 9.11
N HIS A 45 1.59 3.13 9.11
CA HIS A 45 1.21 4.21 10.02
C HIS A 45 0.00 4.98 9.52
N ALA A 46 0.16 5.74 8.45
CA ALA A 46 -0.88 6.64 7.94
C ALA A 46 -0.63 6.96 6.46
N CYS A 47 -1.68 7.40 5.79
CA CYS A 47 -1.55 8.11 4.52
C CYS A 47 -1.90 9.59 4.71
N LYS A 48 -1.36 10.45 3.85
CA LYS A 48 -1.68 11.88 3.81
C LYS A 48 -1.97 12.31 2.37
N GLU A 49 -2.93 13.22 2.23
CA GLU A 49 -3.27 13.88 0.96
C GLU A 49 -3.57 12.90 -0.18
N LEU A 50 -4.26 11.79 0.12
CA LEU A 50 -4.66 10.86 -0.92
C LEU A 50 -5.52 11.56 -1.98
N MET A 51 -5.32 11.18 -3.25
CA MET A 51 -6.11 11.73 -4.34
C MET A 51 -7.58 11.34 -4.19
N ASN A 52 -8.48 12.32 -4.23
CA ASN A 52 -9.91 12.04 -4.36
C ASN A 52 -10.28 11.85 -5.84
N VAL A 53 -10.27 10.60 -6.29
CA VAL A 53 -10.64 10.23 -7.66
C VAL A 53 -12.12 10.53 -7.94
N ASN A 54 -12.99 10.39 -6.93
CA ASN A 54 -14.42 10.61 -7.04
C ASN A 54 -14.78 11.93 -6.36
N GLN A 55 -14.64 13.07 -7.05
CA GLN A 55 -14.86 14.43 -6.52
C GLN A 55 -16.17 14.65 -5.73
N ARG A 56 -17.17 13.77 -5.90
CA ARG A 56 -18.45 13.83 -5.18
C ARG A 56 -18.40 13.27 -3.76
N ASN A 57 -17.58 12.24 -3.50
CA ASN A 57 -17.56 11.52 -2.23
C ASN A 57 -16.11 11.25 -1.76
N LEU A 58 -15.86 11.33 -0.47
CA LEU A 58 -14.56 10.91 0.08
C LEU A 58 -14.41 9.37 -0.02
N PRO A 59 -13.19 8.87 -0.31
CA PRO A 59 -12.94 7.44 -0.41
C PRO A 59 -12.84 6.77 0.96
N ASP A 60 -12.92 5.45 0.95
CA ASP A 60 -12.69 4.58 2.11
C ASP A 60 -11.33 3.86 1.99
N PRO A 61 -10.20 4.55 2.19
CA PRO A 61 -8.87 4.00 1.89
C PRO A 61 -8.50 2.82 2.80
N TYR A 62 -7.73 1.89 2.22
CA TYR A 62 -7.05 0.80 2.90
C TYR A 62 -5.73 0.50 2.18
N VAL A 63 -4.80 -0.15 2.87
CA VAL A 63 -3.50 -0.54 2.33
C VAL A 63 -3.43 -2.07 2.22
N ARG A 64 -2.99 -2.59 1.07
CA ARG A 64 -2.67 -4.01 0.87
C ARG A 64 -1.17 -4.17 0.77
N LEU A 65 -0.64 -5.16 1.47
CA LEU A 65 0.77 -5.52 1.46
C LEU A 65 0.94 -6.87 0.74
N TYR A 66 1.96 -6.92 -0.11
CA TYR A 66 2.33 -8.10 -0.87
C TYR A 66 3.83 -8.31 -0.73
N LEU A 67 4.25 -9.53 -0.37
CA LEU A 67 5.64 -9.95 -0.44
C LEU A 67 5.86 -10.64 -1.79
N ILE A 68 6.87 -10.19 -2.54
CA ILE A 68 7.24 -10.70 -3.86
C ILE A 68 8.56 -11.48 -3.68
N PRO A 69 8.80 -12.63 -4.34
CA PRO A 69 8.13 -13.20 -5.52
C PRO A 69 6.89 -14.07 -5.25
N ASP A 70 6.65 -14.48 -4.01
CA ASP A 70 5.59 -15.43 -3.69
C ASP A 70 4.24 -14.74 -3.41
N PHE A 71 3.56 -14.32 -4.49
CA PHE A 71 2.24 -13.68 -4.44
C PHE A 71 1.12 -14.55 -3.81
N LYS A 72 1.42 -15.82 -3.49
CA LYS A 72 0.51 -16.75 -2.81
C LYS A 72 0.68 -16.72 -1.27
N ARG A 73 1.80 -16.26 -0.73
CA ARG A 73 1.98 -16.11 0.72
C ARG A 73 1.27 -14.85 1.22
N ASP A 74 0.30 -15.06 2.10
CA ASP A 74 -0.29 -14.10 3.05
C ASP A 74 -0.36 -12.65 2.57
N LYS A 75 -1.37 -12.37 1.74
CA LYS A 75 -1.82 -11.00 1.48
C LYS A 75 -2.33 -10.42 2.79
N LYS A 76 -1.67 -9.38 3.28
CA LYS A 76 -2.11 -8.65 4.46
C LYS A 76 -2.72 -7.32 4.05
N LYS A 77 -3.71 -6.86 4.79
CA LYS A 77 -4.37 -5.58 4.52
C LYS A 77 -4.77 -4.89 5.81
N THR A 78 -4.78 -3.57 5.79
CA THR A 78 -5.40 -2.79 6.86
C THR A 78 -6.92 -2.87 6.79
N LYS A 79 -7.59 -2.43 7.85
CA LYS A 79 -9.02 -2.12 7.79
C LYS A 79 -9.21 -0.87 6.92
N SER A 80 -10.32 -0.81 6.21
CA SER A 80 -10.75 0.41 5.53
C SER A 80 -11.18 1.45 6.56
N ILE A 81 -10.82 2.71 6.33
CA ILE A 81 -11.26 3.84 7.15
C ILE A 81 -12.23 4.67 6.32
N HIS A 82 -13.41 4.94 6.85
CA HIS A 82 -14.48 5.56 6.09
C HIS A 82 -14.21 7.06 5.82
N GLY A 83 -14.48 7.50 4.60
CA GLY A 83 -14.65 8.90 4.23
C GLY A 83 -13.45 9.80 4.54
N THR A 84 -12.23 9.41 4.18
CA THR A 84 -11.02 10.21 4.50
C THR A 84 -9.93 10.11 3.43
N LEU A 85 -9.17 11.21 3.27
CA LEU A 85 -7.93 11.25 2.46
C LEU A 85 -6.67 11.16 3.33
N ASN A 86 -6.83 11.15 4.66
CA ASN A 86 -5.75 11.12 5.63
C ASN A 86 -5.93 9.98 6.66
N PRO A 87 -6.06 8.72 6.22
CA PRO A 87 -6.29 7.59 7.12
C PRO A 87 -5.08 7.32 8.02
N THR A 88 -5.33 7.01 9.29
CA THR A 88 -4.32 6.54 10.26
C THR A 88 -4.66 5.10 10.65
N TYR A 89 -3.73 4.18 10.42
CA TYR A 89 -3.92 2.75 10.60
C TYR A 89 -3.15 2.19 11.80
N ASP A 90 -1.91 2.62 11.99
CA ASP A 90 -0.93 2.06 12.96
C ASP A 90 -0.98 0.52 13.07
N ALA A 91 -1.09 -0.14 11.92
CA ALA A 91 -1.28 -1.57 11.81
C ALA A 91 0.05 -2.29 11.59
N LEU A 92 0.35 -3.28 12.43
CA LEU A 92 1.55 -4.11 12.35
C LEU A 92 1.27 -5.42 11.61
N PHE A 93 2.15 -5.78 10.69
CA PHE A 93 2.10 -7.02 9.91
C PHE A 93 3.45 -7.72 9.95
N GLU A 94 3.46 -9.01 10.30
CA GLU A 94 4.69 -9.82 10.33
C GLU A 94 4.64 -10.99 9.35
N TRP A 95 5.69 -11.22 8.58
CA TRP A 95 5.87 -12.44 7.77
C TRP A 95 7.03 -13.24 8.36
N GLN A 96 6.78 -14.52 8.65
CA GLN A 96 7.86 -15.45 8.99
C GLN A 96 8.62 -15.79 7.70
N ALA A 97 9.95 -15.76 7.75
CA ALA A 97 10.82 -16.12 6.62
C ALA A 97 10.83 -17.64 6.40
#